data_AF-A0A948CBP1-F1
#
_entry.id   AF-A0A948CBP1-F1
#
_cell.length_a   1.000
_cell.length_b   1.000
_cell.length_c   1.000
_cell.angle_alpha   90.00
_cell.angle_beta   90.00
_cell.angle_gamma   90.00
#
_symmetry.space_group_name_H-M   'P 1'
#
loop_
_entity.id
_entity.type
_entity.pdbx_description
1 polymer ?
#
loop_
_entity_poly.entity_id
_entity_poly.type
_entity_poly.pdbx_seq_one_letter_code
_entity_poly.pdbx_strand_id
1 'polypeptide(L)'
;MSARVRHETDARAATWWTRCYVRCMRIARDKRAFMGSARTRRTALARQRRGDRPPTWVTRVLTRTSQGRSADMVRWTVRPRRRQPVARVLYLHGGGYVHPLTRDYWRLVRALVRAPAEVVVPAYPLAPSATVDHVVPRLLELADELLHDPEELPLVLMGDSAGGALVLVLAQHLRDAGASRPALVVGLCPWLDARLEESEVGDLEPTDPMLATSGLRAAGRWWAGPRDPGDPVVSPLFGDLSGLPPVHVWIGDRDILRPAVDRLEQEASRVDAGLVVHEVSAMFHVWMTRWVPEGRRTRRALRQLVASTGASLSG
;
A
#
# COMPACT_ATOMS: atom_id res chain seq x y z
N MET A 1 11.83 24.55 -4.38
CA MET A 1 10.39 24.76 -4.72
C MET A 1 9.59 24.32 -3.51
N SER A 2 8.73 25.18 -2.95
CA SER A 2 7.92 24.88 -1.75
C SER A 2 7.15 23.57 -1.94
N ALA A 3 7.18 22.72 -0.91
CA ALA A 3 6.62 21.38 -0.90
C ALA A 3 5.09 21.44 -0.72
N ARG A 4 4.39 22.01 -1.70
CA ARG A 4 2.94 22.19 -1.62
C ARG A 4 2.18 20.89 -1.80
N VAL A 5 1.13 20.74 -1.01
CA VAL A 5 0.06 19.79 -1.23
C VAL A 5 -0.61 20.03 -2.58
N ARG A 6 -0.81 18.97 -3.36
CA ARG A 6 -1.48 18.99 -4.66
C ARG A 6 -2.53 17.88 -4.75
N HIS A 7 -3.65 18.21 -5.38
CA HIS A 7 -4.72 17.26 -5.67
C HIS A 7 -4.95 17.19 -7.18
N GLU A 8 -4.79 15.99 -7.75
CA GLU A 8 -4.96 15.71 -9.17
C GLU A 8 -6.09 14.67 -9.36
N THR A 9 -7.09 15.00 -10.17
CA THR A 9 -8.25 14.13 -10.40
C THR A 9 -8.29 13.60 -11.83
N ASP A 10 -8.27 12.27 -12.00
CA ASP A 10 -8.66 11.62 -13.26
C ASP A 10 -10.19 11.46 -13.29
N ALA A 11 -10.87 12.50 -13.79
CA ALA A 11 -12.33 12.60 -13.87
C ALA A 11 -12.98 11.69 -14.95
N ARG A 12 -12.22 10.82 -15.61
CA ARG A 12 -12.78 9.92 -16.63
C ARG A 12 -13.75 8.94 -15.98
N ALA A 13 -14.94 8.81 -16.57
CA ALA A 13 -15.91 7.82 -16.15
C ALA A 13 -15.33 6.39 -16.21
N ALA A 14 -15.77 5.52 -15.29
CA ALA A 14 -15.41 4.11 -15.34
C ALA A 14 -15.81 3.49 -16.68
N THR A 15 -14.86 2.81 -17.30
CA THR A 15 -15.04 2.03 -18.52
C THR A 15 -16.08 0.94 -18.32
N TRP A 16 -16.75 0.53 -19.40
CA TRP A 16 -17.71 -0.59 -19.37
C TRP A 16 -17.10 -1.86 -18.74
N TRP A 17 -15.86 -2.18 -19.08
CA TRP A 17 -15.12 -3.30 -18.48
C TRP A 17 -15.05 -3.23 -16.95
N THR A 18 -14.81 -2.03 -16.41
CA THR A 18 -14.73 -1.82 -14.96
C THR A 18 -16.08 -1.88 -14.29
N ARG A 19 -17.13 -1.36 -14.93
CA ARG A 19 -18.50 -1.52 -14.43
C ARG A 19 -18.90 -2.99 -14.36
N CYS A 20 -18.58 -3.76 -15.40
CA CYS A 20 -18.77 -5.22 -15.41
C CYS A 20 -17.96 -5.91 -14.31
N TYR A 21 -16.71 -5.53 -14.12
CA TYR A 21 -15.85 -6.08 -13.06
C TYR A 21 -16.44 -5.84 -11.67
N VAL A 22 -16.86 -4.61 -11.37
CA VAL A 22 -17.51 -4.25 -10.10
C VAL A 22 -18.83 -5.01 -9.92
N ARG A 23 -19.61 -5.19 -10.99
CA ARG A 23 -20.83 -6.02 -10.95
C ARG A 23 -20.51 -7.48 -10.60
N CYS A 24 -19.46 -8.05 -11.17
CA CYS A 24 -18.98 -9.39 -10.84
C CYS A 24 -18.56 -9.49 -9.37
N MET A 25 -17.82 -8.52 -8.83
CA MET A 25 -17.45 -8.49 -7.40
C MET A 25 -18.69 -8.51 -6.49
N ARG A 26 -19.72 -7.73 -6.85
CA ARG A 26 -21.00 -7.70 -6.11
C ARG A 26 -21.72 -9.03 -6.16
N ILE A 27 -21.75 -9.70 -7.32
CA ILE A 27 -22.34 -11.04 -7.48
C ILE A 27 -21.56 -12.10 -6.70
N ALA A 28 -20.22 -12.06 -6.76
CA ALA A 28 -19.32 -12.93 -6.01
C ALA A 28 -19.34 -12.65 -4.50
N ARG A 29 -19.91 -11.51 -4.09
CA ARG A 29 -20.05 -11.06 -2.70
C ARG A 29 -18.70 -10.91 -2.01
N ASP A 30 -17.71 -10.35 -2.72
CA ASP A 30 -16.33 -10.17 -2.24
C ASP A 30 -16.26 -9.43 -0.91
N LYS A 31 -17.11 -8.40 -0.74
CA LYS A 31 -17.29 -7.64 0.51
C LYS A 31 -17.51 -8.51 1.75
N ARG A 32 -18.07 -9.71 1.61
CA ARG A 32 -18.29 -10.64 2.75
C ARG A 32 -17.00 -11.04 3.47
N ALA A 33 -15.83 -10.95 2.83
CA ALA A 33 -14.57 -11.20 3.52
C ALA A 33 -14.33 -10.22 4.69
N PHE A 34 -14.89 -9.02 4.60
CA PHE A 34 -14.78 -7.96 5.60
C PHE A 34 -16.10 -7.70 6.35
N MET A 35 -17.14 -8.52 6.17
CA MET A 35 -18.40 -8.33 6.90
C MET A 35 -18.41 -9.10 8.22
N GLY A 36 -18.34 -8.37 9.33
CA GLY A 36 -18.45 -8.88 10.69
C GLY A 36 -17.18 -9.58 11.20
N SER A 37 -16.82 -9.27 12.45
CA SER A 37 -15.60 -9.73 13.12
C SER A 37 -15.35 -11.24 12.98
N ALA A 38 -16.32 -12.10 13.36
CA ALA A 38 -16.13 -13.55 13.34
C ALA A 38 -15.87 -14.12 11.93
N ARG A 39 -16.56 -13.60 10.92
CA ARG A 39 -16.40 -14.04 9.52
C ARG A 39 -15.07 -13.56 8.96
N THR A 40 -14.69 -12.32 9.23
CA THR A 40 -13.39 -11.77 8.84
C THR A 40 -12.26 -12.59 9.45
N ARG A 41 -12.32 -12.88 10.75
CA ARG A 41 -11.32 -13.72 11.43
C ARG A 41 -11.21 -15.11 10.81
N ARG A 42 -12.35 -15.80 10.63
CA ARG A 42 -12.38 -17.15 10.05
C ARG A 42 -11.79 -17.18 8.64
N THR A 43 -12.16 -16.19 7.82
CA THR A 43 -11.69 -16.07 6.42
C THR A 43 -10.20 -15.74 6.38
N ALA A 44 -9.73 -14.84 7.25
CA ALA A 44 -8.32 -14.49 7.38
C ALA A 44 -7.48 -15.71 7.75
N LEU A 45 -7.79 -16.39 8.86
CA LEU A 45 -7.05 -17.56 9.32
C LEU A 45 -7.04 -18.68 8.27
N ALA A 46 -8.16 -18.89 7.55
CA ALA A 46 -8.21 -19.86 6.47
C ALA A 46 -7.30 -19.51 5.28
N ARG A 47 -7.15 -18.22 4.97
CA ARG A 47 -6.24 -17.74 3.92
C ARG A 47 -4.79 -17.78 4.38
N GLN A 48 -4.49 -17.40 5.62
CA GLN A 48 -3.15 -17.42 6.21
C GLN A 48 -2.53 -18.83 6.23
N ARG A 49 -3.35 -19.89 6.41
CA ARG A 49 -2.89 -21.28 6.28
C ARG A 49 -2.27 -21.62 4.92
N ARG A 50 -2.56 -20.84 3.88
CA ARG A 50 -1.97 -20.99 2.55
C ARG A 50 -0.65 -20.22 2.40
N GLY A 51 -0.26 -19.45 3.42
CA GLY A 51 0.88 -18.55 3.43
C GLY A 51 0.78 -17.42 2.39
N ASP A 52 1.85 -16.65 2.27
CA ASP A 52 2.00 -15.68 1.19
C ASP A 52 2.21 -16.38 -0.14
N ARG A 53 1.51 -15.91 -1.17
CA ARG A 53 1.63 -16.50 -2.50
C ARG A 53 3.00 -16.18 -3.08
N PRO A 54 3.81 -17.18 -3.45
CA PRO A 54 5.07 -16.91 -4.10
C PRO A 54 4.83 -16.27 -5.48
N PRO A 55 5.87 -15.67 -6.09
CA PRO A 55 5.80 -15.10 -7.42
C PRO A 55 5.15 -16.05 -8.42
N THR A 56 4.21 -15.53 -9.21
CA THR A 56 3.54 -16.33 -10.24
C THR A 56 4.54 -16.85 -11.27
N TRP A 57 4.22 -17.95 -11.95
CA TRP A 57 5.05 -18.48 -13.06
C TRP A 57 5.39 -17.38 -14.09
N VAL A 58 4.39 -16.58 -14.50
CA VAL A 58 4.60 -15.44 -15.41
C VAL A 58 5.57 -14.41 -14.83
N THR A 59 5.55 -14.16 -13.51
CA THR A 59 6.55 -13.30 -12.87
C THR A 59 7.93 -13.91 -13.03
N ARG A 60 8.13 -15.16 -12.58
CA ARG A 60 9.44 -15.84 -12.64
C ARG A 60 10.03 -15.93 -14.04
N VAL A 61 9.20 -16.13 -15.07
CA VAL A 61 9.66 -16.20 -16.47
C VAL A 61 10.09 -14.83 -17.00
N LEU A 62 9.32 -13.78 -16.69
CA LEU A 62 9.56 -12.44 -17.24
C LEU A 62 10.59 -11.62 -16.46
N THR A 63 10.92 -12.00 -15.22
CA THR A 63 11.81 -11.27 -14.33
C THR A 63 12.97 -12.15 -13.84
N ARG A 64 13.98 -11.54 -13.19
CA ARG A 64 14.88 -12.27 -12.29
C ARG A 64 14.23 -12.24 -10.92
N THR A 65 14.01 -13.40 -10.32
CA THR A 65 13.30 -13.50 -9.05
C THR A 65 14.10 -14.39 -8.12
N SER A 66 14.43 -13.86 -6.94
CA SER A 66 15.10 -14.59 -5.88
C SER A 66 14.26 -14.55 -4.60
N GLN A 67 14.50 -15.52 -3.74
CA GLN A 67 13.95 -15.59 -2.40
C GLN A 67 15.09 -15.35 -1.40
N GLY A 68 14.82 -14.62 -0.34
CA GLY A 68 15.74 -14.41 0.76
C GLY A 68 15.01 -14.37 2.11
N ARG A 69 15.79 -14.15 3.18
CA ARG A 69 15.29 -13.87 4.53
C ARG A 69 15.95 -12.59 5.05
N SER A 70 15.16 -11.68 5.62
CA SER A 70 15.60 -10.46 6.33
C SER A 70 14.68 -10.25 7.52
N ALA A 71 15.22 -9.82 8.65
CA ALA A 71 14.44 -9.56 9.87
C ALA A 71 13.40 -10.67 10.19
N ASP A 72 13.85 -11.94 10.08
CA ASP A 72 13.04 -13.17 10.21
C ASP A 72 11.87 -13.38 9.23
N MET A 73 11.69 -12.49 8.27
CA MET A 73 10.66 -12.58 7.24
C MET A 73 11.22 -13.20 5.96
N VAL A 74 10.41 -14.03 5.30
CA VAL A 74 10.69 -14.39 3.90
C VAL A 74 10.50 -13.13 3.06
N ARG A 75 11.43 -12.84 2.15
CA ARG A 75 11.27 -11.78 1.15
C ARG A 75 11.48 -12.32 -0.26
N TRP A 76 10.75 -11.74 -1.20
CA TRP A 76 10.96 -11.95 -2.62
C TRP A 76 11.55 -10.71 -3.24
N THR A 77 12.67 -10.86 -3.94
CA THR A 77 13.28 -9.78 -4.71
C THR A 77 13.04 -10.04 -6.19
N VAL A 78 12.47 -9.04 -6.88
CA VAL A 78 12.10 -9.12 -8.29
C VAL A 78 12.82 -8.02 -9.06
N ARG A 79 13.69 -8.41 -10.00
CA ARG A 79 14.50 -7.50 -10.81
C ARG A 79 14.19 -7.63 -12.31
N PRO A 80 14.41 -6.57 -13.11
CA PRO A 80 14.40 -6.67 -14.57
C PRO A 80 15.46 -7.66 -15.07
N ARG A 81 15.18 -8.41 -16.16
CA ARG A 81 16.13 -9.41 -16.68
C ARG A 81 17.28 -8.83 -17.50
N ARG A 82 17.00 -7.73 -18.21
CA ARG A 82 17.83 -7.17 -19.29
C ARG A 82 18.27 -5.73 -19.06
N ARG A 83 17.91 -5.13 -17.93
CA ARG A 83 18.23 -3.74 -17.59
C ARG A 83 18.69 -3.71 -16.14
N GLN A 84 19.57 -2.78 -15.80
CA GLN A 84 19.87 -2.50 -14.40
C GLN A 84 18.70 -1.76 -13.75
N PRO A 85 18.40 -2.03 -12.48
CA PRO A 85 17.47 -1.21 -11.73
C PRO A 85 17.95 0.25 -11.65
N VAL A 86 17.03 1.21 -11.68
CA VAL A 86 17.28 2.63 -11.42
C VAL A 86 16.74 3.09 -10.08
N ALA A 87 15.92 2.24 -9.44
CA ALA A 87 15.33 2.48 -8.13
C ALA A 87 14.98 1.14 -7.50
N ARG A 88 14.83 1.17 -6.17
CA ARG A 88 14.37 0.04 -5.37
C ARG A 88 13.01 0.36 -4.77
N VAL A 89 12.07 -0.57 -4.85
CA VAL A 89 10.74 -0.43 -4.26
C VAL A 89 10.58 -1.48 -3.16
N LEU A 90 10.47 -1.04 -1.91
CA LEU A 90 9.96 -1.89 -0.83
C LEU A 90 8.43 -1.86 -0.91
N TYR A 91 7.83 -2.96 -1.39
CA TYR A 91 6.40 -3.05 -1.60
C TYR A 91 5.69 -3.83 -0.47
N LEU A 92 4.88 -3.13 0.33
CA LEU A 92 4.09 -3.70 1.42
C LEU A 92 2.65 -3.91 0.97
N HIS A 93 2.21 -5.16 0.93
CA HIS A 93 0.88 -5.49 0.44
C HIS A 93 -0.23 -5.08 1.43
N GLY A 94 -1.44 -4.86 0.92
CA GLY A 94 -2.65 -4.68 1.70
C GLY A 94 -3.26 -5.98 2.23
N GLY A 95 -4.53 -5.91 2.64
CA GLY A 95 -5.23 -7.08 3.21
C GLY A 95 -5.71 -6.89 4.64
N GLY A 96 -5.78 -5.65 5.11
CA GLY A 96 -6.24 -5.30 6.46
C GLY A 96 -5.38 -5.90 7.56
N TYR A 97 -4.08 -6.10 7.33
CA TYR A 97 -3.13 -6.79 8.22
C TYR A 97 -3.42 -8.28 8.50
N VAL A 98 -4.52 -8.82 7.97
CA VAL A 98 -5.01 -10.17 8.29
C VAL A 98 -5.03 -11.10 7.06
N HIS A 99 -4.98 -10.56 5.86
CA HIS A 99 -4.96 -11.35 4.63
C HIS A 99 -3.56 -11.39 4.01
N PRO A 100 -3.09 -12.58 3.59
CA PRO A 100 -1.78 -12.73 2.98
C PRO A 100 -1.74 -12.20 1.56
N LEU A 101 -0.52 -12.06 1.04
CA LEU A 101 -0.23 -11.73 -0.34
C LEU A 101 -0.94 -12.72 -1.28
N THR A 102 -1.75 -12.17 -2.19
CA THR A 102 -2.46 -12.91 -3.24
C THR A 102 -1.76 -12.84 -4.61
N ARG A 103 -2.28 -13.59 -5.59
CA ARG A 103 -1.75 -13.58 -6.96
C ARG A 103 -1.89 -12.21 -7.66
N ASP A 104 -2.86 -11.40 -7.26
CA ASP A 104 -3.14 -10.12 -7.93
C ASP A 104 -2.04 -9.07 -7.69
N TYR A 105 -1.41 -9.08 -6.51
CA TYR A 105 -0.31 -8.16 -6.18
C TYR A 105 0.90 -8.34 -7.12
N TRP A 106 1.19 -9.57 -7.55
CA TRP A 106 2.26 -9.83 -8.51
C TRP A 106 2.02 -9.19 -9.88
N ARG A 107 0.78 -8.78 -10.20
CA ARG A 107 0.51 -7.98 -11.41
C ARG A 107 1.07 -6.57 -11.27
N LEU A 108 0.93 -5.96 -10.09
CA LEU A 108 1.49 -4.66 -9.78
C LEU A 108 3.02 -4.74 -9.75
N VAL A 109 3.60 -5.72 -9.05
CA VAL A 109 5.06 -5.95 -9.01
C VAL A 109 5.64 -6.06 -10.42
N ARG A 110 5.04 -6.88 -11.30
CA ARG A 110 5.49 -6.99 -12.71
C ARG A 110 5.34 -5.69 -13.51
N ALA A 111 4.44 -4.79 -13.13
CA ALA A 111 4.37 -3.50 -13.78
C ALA A 111 5.54 -2.62 -13.32
N LEU A 112 5.79 -2.55 -12.01
CA LEU A 112 6.88 -1.76 -11.42
C LEU A 112 8.25 -2.20 -11.94
N VAL A 113 8.51 -3.50 -12.07
CA VAL A 113 9.78 -4.02 -12.61
C VAL A 113 10.04 -3.58 -14.06
N ARG A 114 9.01 -3.19 -14.82
CA ARG A 114 9.18 -2.61 -16.17
C ARG A 114 9.58 -1.13 -16.14
N ALA A 115 9.56 -0.46 -14.99
CA ALA A 115 10.14 0.87 -14.76
C ALA A 115 11.64 0.79 -14.39
N PRO A 116 12.36 -0.14 -15.02
CA PRO A 116 13.54 -0.80 -14.45
C PRO A 116 13.71 -0.64 -12.92
N ALA A 117 12.79 -1.18 -12.12
CA ALA A 117 12.90 -1.14 -10.66
C ALA A 117 13.20 -2.54 -10.10
N GLU A 118 14.03 -2.60 -9.06
CA GLU A 118 14.04 -3.74 -8.16
C GLU A 118 12.85 -3.63 -7.21
N VAL A 119 12.08 -4.70 -7.03
CA VAL A 119 10.94 -4.72 -6.11
C VAL A 119 11.16 -5.79 -5.06
N VAL A 120 11.22 -5.38 -3.80
CA VAL A 120 11.33 -6.23 -2.62
C VAL A 120 9.96 -6.36 -1.98
N VAL A 121 9.49 -7.60 -1.81
CA VAL A 121 8.16 -7.92 -1.26
C VAL A 121 8.34 -8.83 -0.04
N PRO A 122 8.29 -8.30 1.19
CA PRO A 122 8.33 -9.11 2.40
C PRO A 122 6.99 -9.81 2.65
N ALA A 123 7.07 -11.06 3.12
CA ALA A 123 5.98 -11.84 3.70
C ALA A 123 5.86 -11.50 5.19
N TYR A 124 5.35 -10.30 5.50
CA TYR A 124 5.32 -9.80 6.87
C TYR A 124 4.26 -10.54 7.72
N PRO A 125 4.50 -10.75 9.03
CA PRO A 125 3.56 -11.46 9.89
C PRO A 125 2.19 -10.78 9.98
N LEU A 126 1.12 -11.56 10.12
CA LEU A 126 -0.26 -11.07 10.04
C LEU A 126 -1.01 -11.18 11.37
N ALA A 127 -1.93 -10.25 11.60
CA ALA A 127 -2.87 -10.30 12.69
C ALA A 127 -3.87 -11.47 12.52
N PRO A 128 -4.39 -12.04 13.63
CA PRO A 128 -4.16 -11.65 15.02
C PRO A 128 -2.90 -12.27 15.65
N SER A 129 -2.16 -13.12 14.94
CA SER A 129 -0.99 -13.81 15.51
C SER A 129 0.21 -12.90 15.71
N ALA A 130 0.29 -11.83 14.92
CA ALA A 130 1.25 -10.74 15.09
C ALA A 130 0.53 -9.39 15.13
N THR A 131 1.11 -8.44 15.83
CA THR A 131 0.59 -7.08 16.02
C THR A 131 1.56 -6.07 15.44
N VAL A 132 1.18 -4.80 15.42
CA VAL A 132 2.03 -3.69 14.99
C VAL A 132 3.41 -3.70 15.66
N ASP A 133 3.48 -3.98 16.96
CA ASP A 133 4.74 -4.05 17.74
C ASP A 133 5.67 -5.18 17.30
N HIS A 134 5.12 -6.25 16.72
CA HIS A 134 5.92 -7.36 16.21
C HIS A 134 6.44 -7.10 14.79
N VAL A 135 5.74 -6.28 14.01
CA VAL A 135 5.94 -6.18 12.55
C VAL A 135 6.68 -4.92 12.16
N VAL A 136 6.34 -3.77 12.76
CA VAL A 136 6.99 -2.49 12.43
C VAL A 136 8.50 -2.53 12.67
N PRO A 137 9.02 -3.05 13.81
CA PRO A 137 10.48 -3.13 14.01
C PRO A 137 11.20 -3.93 12.92
N ARG A 138 10.63 -5.07 12.49
CA ARG A 138 11.21 -5.91 11.44
C ARG A 138 11.20 -5.24 10.07
N LEU A 139 10.14 -4.47 9.79
CA LEU A 139 10.05 -3.72 8.55
C LEU A 139 10.98 -2.51 8.54
N LEU A 140 11.25 -1.88 9.70
CA LEU A 140 12.27 -0.85 9.85
C LEU A 140 13.67 -1.41 9.63
N GLU A 141 14.00 -2.56 10.22
CA GLU A 141 15.26 -3.27 9.98
C GLU A 141 15.44 -3.58 8.48
N LEU A 142 14.41 -4.12 7.82
CA LEU A 142 14.46 -4.33 6.38
C LEU A 142 14.61 -3.02 5.60
N ALA A 143 13.91 -1.95 5.97
CA ALA A 143 14.04 -0.67 5.27
C ALA A 143 15.47 -0.11 5.41
N ASP A 144 16.07 -0.23 6.59
CA ASP A 144 17.46 0.17 6.87
C ASP A 144 18.46 -0.66 6.05
N GLU A 145 18.30 -1.99 6.00
CA GLU A 145 19.10 -2.87 5.14
C GLU A 145 19.05 -2.41 3.67
N LEU A 146 17.88 -2.01 3.18
CA LEU A 146 17.70 -1.58 1.79
C LEU A 146 18.23 -0.17 1.51
N LEU A 147 18.25 0.71 2.51
CA LEU A 147 18.81 2.07 2.42
C LEU A 147 20.33 2.05 2.38
N HIS A 148 20.97 1.11 3.08
CA HIS A 148 22.42 0.98 3.18
C HIS A 148 22.99 -0.11 2.26
N ASP A 149 22.25 -0.50 1.23
CA ASP A 149 22.69 -1.50 0.28
C ASP A 149 23.80 -0.95 -0.65
N PRO A 150 24.85 -1.73 -0.95
CA PRO A 150 25.97 -1.29 -1.78
C PRO A 150 25.62 -0.85 -3.20
N GLU A 151 24.45 -1.23 -3.74
CA GLU A 151 24.01 -0.74 -5.05
C GLU A 151 23.53 0.73 -5.02
N GLU A 152 23.34 1.32 -3.83
CA GLU A 152 22.96 2.73 -3.62
C GLU A 152 21.73 3.18 -4.42
N LEU A 153 20.81 2.23 -4.69
CA LEU A 153 19.58 2.53 -5.41
C LEU A 153 18.64 3.37 -4.55
N PRO A 154 17.98 4.40 -5.12
CA PRO A 154 17.04 5.19 -4.36
C PRO A 154 15.84 4.35 -3.92
N LEU A 155 15.57 4.38 -2.61
CA LEU A 155 14.50 3.59 -2.00
C LEU A 155 13.16 4.31 -2.11
N VAL A 156 12.18 3.62 -2.69
CA VAL A 156 10.78 3.97 -2.72
C VAL A 156 10.03 3.05 -1.76
N LEU A 157 9.38 3.60 -0.75
CA LEU A 157 8.42 2.86 0.06
C LEU A 157 7.07 2.89 -0.65
N MET A 158 6.51 1.73 -0.99
CA MET A 158 5.22 1.66 -1.66
C MET A 158 4.31 0.64 -0.99
N GLY A 159 3.04 0.94 -0.79
CA GLY A 159 2.11 -0.04 -0.25
C GLY A 159 0.67 0.26 -0.57
N ASP A 160 -0.19 -0.75 -0.46
CA ASP A 160 -1.64 -0.58 -0.66
C ASP A 160 -2.45 -0.87 0.59
N SER A 161 -3.57 -0.18 0.78
CA SER A 161 -4.48 -0.42 1.92
C SER A 161 -3.71 -0.35 3.25
N ALA A 162 -3.80 -1.40 4.07
CA ALA A 162 -2.98 -1.62 5.26
C ALA A 162 -1.47 -1.43 5.04
N GLY A 163 -0.93 -1.91 3.91
CA GLY A 163 0.47 -1.70 3.52
C GLY A 163 0.78 -0.24 3.14
N GLY A 164 -0.21 0.48 2.63
CA GLY A 164 -0.12 1.92 2.35
C GLY A 164 0.00 2.76 3.62
N ALA A 165 -0.64 2.32 4.71
CA ALA A 165 -0.44 2.91 6.02
C ALA A 165 0.93 2.53 6.60
N LEU A 166 1.34 1.27 6.49
CA LEU A 166 2.66 0.82 6.95
C LEU A 166 3.81 1.63 6.35
N VAL A 167 3.78 1.94 5.05
CA VAL A 167 4.86 2.74 4.46
C VAL A 167 4.92 4.17 4.99
N LEU A 168 3.78 4.74 5.41
CA LEU A 168 3.75 6.04 6.07
C LEU A 168 4.31 5.95 7.50
N VAL A 169 3.94 4.90 8.25
CA VAL A 169 4.54 4.58 9.57
C VAL A 169 6.06 4.47 9.44
N LEU A 170 6.57 3.67 8.49
CA LEU A 170 8.02 3.52 8.29
C LEU A 170 8.70 4.86 7.97
N ALA A 171 8.09 5.69 7.12
CA ALA A 171 8.64 6.99 6.77
C ALA A 171 8.71 7.95 7.98
N GLN A 172 7.67 7.97 8.82
CA GLN A 172 7.63 8.75 10.07
C GLN A 172 8.75 8.29 11.02
N HIS A 173 8.84 6.99 11.27
CA HIS A 173 9.87 6.43 12.17
C HIS A 173 11.30 6.65 11.67
N LEU A 174 11.57 6.45 10.38
CA LEU A 174 12.91 6.69 9.81
C LEU A 174 13.30 8.17 9.92
N ARG A 175 12.34 9.09 9.71
CA ARG A 175 12.54 10.53 9.89
C ARG A 175 12.81 10.88 11.35
N ASP A 176 12.07 10.32 12.30
CA ASP A 176 12.24 10.56 13.73
C ASP A 176 13.58 10.03 14.25
N ALA A 177 14.06 8.92 13.69
CA ALA A 177 15.37 8.34 14.01
C ALA A 177 16.55 9.13 13.43
N GLY A 178 16.31 10.17 12.62
CA GLY A 178 17.38 10.90 11.94
C GLY A 178 18.16 10.08 10.91
N ALA A 179 17.59 8.96 10.44
CA ALA A 179 18.23 8.02 9.54
C ALA A 179 18.23 8.49 8.07
N SER A 180 18.94 7.75 7.22
CA SER A 180 18.84 7.86 5.76
C SER A 180 17.37 7.81 5.33
N ARG A 181 16.97 8.75 4.47
CA ARG A 181 15.56 8.91 4.10
C ARG A 181 15.25 8.16 2.81
N PRO A 182 14.08 7.50 2.71
CA PRO A 182 13.64 7.00 1.42
C PRO A 182 13.39 8.19 0.48
N ALA A 183 13.63 7.98 -0.81
CA ALA A 183 13.49 9.00 -1.84
C ALA A 183 12.01 9.38 -2.09
N LEU A 184 11.09 8.46 -1.84
CA LEU A 184 9.66 8.61 -2.15
C LEU A 184 8.81 7.65 -1.30
N VAL A 185 7.64 8.11 -0.87
CA VAL A 185 6.59 7.29 -0.23
C VAL A 185 5.36 7.25 -1.13
N VAL A 186 4.80 6.06 -1.38
CA VAL A 186 3.62 5.86 -2.24
C VAL A 186 2.56 5.02 -1.55
N GLY A 187 1.45 5.65 -1.18
CA GLY A 187 0.25 5.00 -0.65
C GLY A 187 -0.78 4.71 -1.74
N LEU A 188 -1.26 3.48 -1.83
CA LEU A 188 -2.29 3.05 -2.79
C LEU A 188 -3.57 2.69 -2.04
N CYS A 189 -4.56 3.58 -2.04
CA CYS A 189 -5.74 3.49 -1.20
C CYS A 189 -5.39 3.26 0.28
N PRO A 190 -4.51 4.07 0.91
CA PRO A 190 -3.95 3.75 2.22
C PRO A 190 -5.03 3.75 3.33
N TRP A 191 -4.94 2.81 4.26
CA TRP A 191 -5.86 2.71 5.40
C TRP A 191 -5.30 3.46 6.61
N LEU A 192 -5.50 4.78 6.64
CA LEU A 192 -4.77 5.69 7.53
C LEU A 192 -5.38 5.86 8.93
N ASP A 193 -6.66 5.52 9.12
CA ASP A 193 -7.34 5.47 10.42
C ASP A 193 -8.03 4.11 10.62
N ALA A 194 -7.55 3.33 11.58
CA ALA A 194 -8.08 2.01 11.93
C ALA A 194 -9.44 2.05 12.64
N ARG A 195 -9.86 3.23 13.13
CA ARG A 195 -11.14 3.44 13.82
C ARG A 195 -12.31 3.58 12.84
N LEU A 196 -12.06 4.18 11.66
CA LEU A 196 -13.07 4.41 10.61
C LEU A 196 -14.31 5.13 11.16
N GLU A 197 -14.11 6.19 11.93
CA GLU A 197 -15.17 6.89 12.67
C GLU A 197 -15.77 8.08 11.90
N GLU A 198 -15.16 8.47 10.79
CA GLU A 198 -15.65 9.55 9.92
C GLU A 198 -17.04 9.20 9.36
N SER A 199 -17.97 10.15 9.41
CA SER A 199 -19.36 9.96 8.98
C SER A 199 -19.49 9.50 7.53
N GLU A 200 -18.65 10.05 6.66
CA GLU A 200 -18.60 9.86 5.22
C GLU A 200 -18.25 8.40 4.85
N VAL A 201 -17.61 7.66 5.76
CA VAL A 201 -17.37 6.22 5.62
C VAL A 201 -18.69 5.47 5.49
N GLY A 202 -19.71 5.87 6.26
CA GLY A 202 -21.05 5.29 6.24
C GLY A 202 -21.76 5.48 4.90
N ASP A 203 -21.57 6.64 4.26
CA ASP A 203 -22.16 6.96 2.95
C ASP A 203 -21.48 6.20 1.80
N LEU A 204 -20.17 5.97 1.91
CA LEU A 204 -19.39 5.26 0.89
C LEU A 204 -19.56 3.74 0.99
N GLU A 205 -19.74 3.20 2.20
CA GLU A 205 -19.77 1.77 2.45
C GLU A 205 -20.78 0.99 1.56
N PRO A 206 -22.04 1.44 1.33
CA PRO A 206 -22.96 0.77 0.42
C PRO A 206 -22.46 0.66 -1.04
N THR A 207 -21.61 1.60 -1.46
CA THR A 207 -21.10 1.67 -2.84
C THR A 207 -19.77 0.95 -3.01
N ASP A 208 -19.00 0.76 -1.94
CA ASP A 208 -17.75 0.00 -1.95
C ASP A 208 -18.02 -1.51 -2.17
N PRO A 209 -17.52 -2.11 -3.27
CA PRO A 209 -17.77 -3.51 -3.60
C PRO A 209 -16.87 -4.49 -2.81
N MET A 210 -15.88 -4.02 -2.06
CA MET A 210 -14.82 -4.84 -1.48
C MET A 210 -14.71 -4.72 0.05
N LEU A 211 -14.78 -3.52 0.60
CA LEU A 211 -14.53 -3.29 2.01
C LEU A 211 -15.83 -3.18 2.80
N ALA A 212 -15.77 -3.52 4.09
CA ALA A 212 -16.85 -3.31 5.04
C ALA A 212 -16.28 -2.93 6.41
N THR A 213 -16.82 -1.87 7.00
CA THR A 213 -16.31 -1.22 8.23
C THR A 213 -16.23 -2.20 9.38
N SER A 214 -17.27 -3.02 9.55
CA SER A 214 -17.37 -4.01 10.63
C SER A 214 -16.19 -4.98 10.72
N GLY A 215 -15.66 -5.46 9.60
CA GLY A 215 -14.49 -6.35 9.59
C GLY A 215 -13.17 -5.59 9.61
N LEU A 216 -13.09 -4.41 9.00
CA LEU A 216 -11.88 -3.57 9.09
C LEU A 216 -11.62 -3.11 10.52
N ARG A 217 -12.63 -2.60 11.25
CA ARG A 217 -12.48 -2.22 12.66
C ARG A 217 -11.98 -3.38 13.52
N ALA A 218 -12.52 -4.59 13.28
CA ALA A 218 -12.05 -5.81 13.96
C ALA A 218 -10.59 -6.14 13.61
N ALA A 219 -10.23 -6.06 12.33
CA ALA A 219 -8.87 -6.28 11.87
C ALA A 219 -7.88 -5.25 12.43
N GLY A 220 -8.29 -3.99 12.51
CA GLY A 220 -7.52 -2.88 13.07
C GLY A 220 -7.28 -3.08 14.57
N ARG A 221 -8.31 -3.50 15.31
CA ARG A 221 -8.16 -3.89 16.72
C ARG A 221 -7.18 -5.06 16.91
N TRP A 222 -7.25 -6.11 16.08
CA TRP A 222 -6.27 -7.21 16.18
C TRP A 222 -4.85 -6.76 15.84
N TRP A 223 -4.69 -5.93 14.81
CA TRP A 223 -3.42 -5.36 14.41
C TRP A 223 -2.80 -4.48 15.49
N ALA A 224 -3.61 -3.60 16.10
CA ALA A 224 -3.19 -2.74 17.19
C ALA A 224 -2.72 -3.50 18.44
N GLY A 225 -3.09 -4.78 18.60
CA GLY A 225 -2.63 -5.60 19.73
C GLY A 225 -3.12 -5.04 21.07
N PRO A 226 -2.25 -4.60 21.98
CA PRO A 226 -2.64 -3.90 23.21
C PRO A 226 -2.83 -2.37 23.05
N ARG A 227 -2.39 -1.77 21.93
CA ARG A 227 -2.41 -0.31 21.74
C ARG A 227 -3.81 0.25 21.51
N ASP A 228 -3.95 1.57 21.53
CA ASP A 228 -5.15 2.22 21.01
C ASP A 228 -5.18 2.12 19.47
N PRO A 229 -6.33 1.85 18.81
CA PRO A 229 -6.40 1.86 17.35
C PRO A 229 -6.07 3.22 16.71
N GLY A 230 -6.22 4.33 17.44
CA GLY A 230 -5.80 5.68 17.04
C GLY A 230 -4.35 6.02 17.38
N ASP A 231 -3.56 5.09 17.95
CA ASP A 231 -2.12 5.27 18.12
C ASP A 231 -1.47 5.53 16.74
N PRO A 232 -0.61 6.55 16.57
CA PRO A 232 0.03 6.86 15.30
C PRO A 232 0.76 5.69 14.62
N VAL A 233 1.28 4.71 15.37
CA VAL A 233 1.92 3.53 14.77
C VAL A 233 0.90 2.57 14.12
N VAL A 234 -0.37 2.66 14.53
CA VAL A 234 -1.51 1.92 13.97
C VAL A 234 -2.21 2.75 12.90
N SER A 235 -2.45 4.02 13.19
CA SER A 235 -3.19 4.98 12.37
C SER A 235 -2.30 6.20 12.06
N PRO A 236 -1.44 6.11 11.03
CA PRO A 236 -0.40 7.11 10.77
C PRO A 236 -0.95 8.48 10.36
N LEU A 237 -2.27 8.61 10.13
CA LEU A 237 -2.94 9.91 9.99
C LEU A 237 -2.71 10.82 11.21
N PHE A 238 -2.53 10.24 12.40
CA PHE A 238 -2.34 10.98 13.66
C PHE A 238 -0.87 11.17 14.03
N GLY A 239 0.05 10.72 13.18
CA GLY A 239 1.49 10.98 13.33
C GLY A 239 1.89 12.33 12.74
N ASP A 240 3.08 12.79 13.11
CA ASP A 240 3.64 14.02 12.54
C ASP A 240 4.06 13.81 11.08
N LEU A 241 3.58 14.68 10.20
CA LEU A 241 3.86 14.66 8.75
C LEU A 241 5.01 15.59 8.35
N SER A 242 5.54 16.39 9.28
CA SER A 242 6.55 17.39 9.00
C SER A 242 7.89 16.78 8.53
N GLY A 243 8.50 17.35 7.49
CA GLY A 243 9.81 16.88 7.02
C GLY A 243 9.85 15.43 6.50
N LEU A 244 8.69 14.81 6.23
CA LEU A 244 8.62 13.55 5.50
C LEU A 244 9.18 13.72 4.07
N PRO A 245 9.69 12.64 3.46
CA PRO A 245 9.97 12.61 2.03
C PRO A 245 8.70 12.90 1.20
N PRO A 246 8.83 13.19 -0.11
CA PRO A 246 7.67 13.34 -0.98
C PRO A 246 6.71 12.15 -0.85
N VAL A 247 5.43 12.43 -0.63
CA VAL A 247 4.37 11.44 -0.46
C VAL A 247 3.41 11.53 -1.65
N HIS A 248 3.14 10.41 -2.30
CA HIS A 248 2.10 10.30 -3.32
C HIS A 248 1.02 9.31 -2.85
N VAL A 249 -0.25 9.72 -2.94
CA VAL A 249 -1.39 8.88 -2.56
C VAL A 249 -2.32 8.69 -3.75
N TRP A 250 -2.62 7.45 -4.12
CA TRP A 250 -3.72 7.16 -5.04
C TRP A 250 -4.97 6.79 -4.27
N ILE A 251 -6.12 7.37 -4.64
CA ILE A 251 -7.40 7.06 -4.01
C ILE A 251 -8.54 7.08 -5.03
N GLY A 252 -9.57 6.25 -4.80
CA GLY A 252 -10.79 6.25 -5.60
C GLY A 252 -11.93 6.91 -4.84
N ASP A 253 -12.86 7.54 -5.55
CA ASP A 253 -14.05 8.16 -4.96
C ASP A 253 -15.13 7.16 -4.47
N ARG A 254 -14.97 5.85 -4.74
CA ARG A 254 -15.85 4.76 -4.27
C ARG A 254 -15.15 3.86 -3.25
N ASP A 255 -14.15 4.39 -2.55
CA ASP A 255 -13.37 3.69 -1.54
C ASP A 255 -13.70 4.24 -0.15
N ILE A 256 -14.09 3.38 0.79
CA ILE A 256 -14.42 3.82 2.16
C ILE A 256 -13.25 4.48 2.90
N LEU A 257 -12.01 4.32 2.41
CA LEU A 257 -10.82 4.91 3.01
C LEU A 257 -10.54 6.34 2.53
N ARG A 258 -11.35 6.83 1.59
CA ARG A 258 -11.22 8.18 1.04
C ARG A 258 -11.27 9.30 2.10
N PRO A 259 -12.20 9.29 3.08
CA PRO A 259 -12.28 10.38 4.07
C PRO A 259 -10.97 10.58 4.85
N ALA A 260 -10.27 9.50 5.19
CA ALA A 260 -8.98 9.58 5.87
C ALA A 260 -7.87 10.18 4.98
N VAL A 261 -7.95 10.02 3.66
CA VAL A 261 -7.05 10.68 2.69
C VAL A 261 -7.35 12.17 2.57
N ASP A 262 -8.63 12.56 2.55
CA ASP A 262 -9.00 13.99 2.55
C ASP A 262 -8.49 14.67 3.82
N ARG A 263 -8.56 13.97 4.96
CA ARG A 263 -8.01 14.48 6.21
C ARG A 263 -6.48 14.52 6.21
N LEU A 264 -5.80 13.54 5.62
CA LEU A 264 -4.35 13.58 5.41
C LEU A 264 -3.94 14.83 4.60
N GLU A 265 -4.71 15.17 3.57
CA GLU A 265 -4.47 16.36 2.74
C GLU A 265 -4.53 17.66 3.57
N GLN A 266 -5.52 17.76 4.46
CA GLN A 266 -5.66 18.90 5.37
C GLN A 266 -4.49 18.99 6.36
N GLU A 267 -4.12 17.88 7.00
CA GLU A 267 -3.00 17.88 7.96
C GLU A 267 -1.66 18.16 7.28
N ALA A 268 -1.41 17.58 6.09
CA ALA A 268 -0.21 17.85 5.31
C ALA A 268 -0.11 19.34 4.91
N SER A 269 -1.24 19.98 4.59
CA SER A 269 -1.28 21.40 4.23
C SER A 269 -0.92 22.30 5.40
N ARG A 270 -1.27 21.92 6.63
CA ARG A 270 -0.95 22.69 7.84
C ARG A 270 0.56 22.73 8.14
N VAL A 271 1.30 21.72 7.71
CA VAL A 271 2.75 21.59 7.97
C VAL A 271 3.62 21.73 6.72
N ASP A 272 3.04 22.16 5.58
CA ASP A 272 3.68 22.24 4.26
C ASP A 272 4.42 20.94 3.88
N ALA A 273 3.80 19.79 4.17
CA ALA A 273 4.34 18.49 3.77
C ALA A 273 4.13 18.25 2.27
N GLY A 274 5.17 17.74 1.60
CA GLY A 274 5.11 17.42 0.17
C GLY A 274 4.20 16.23 -0.11
N LEU A 275 2.91 16.51 -0.34
CA LEU A 275 1.89 15.50 -0.65
C LEU A 275 1.29 15.73 -2.04
N VAL A 276 1.14 14.65 -2.83
CA VAL A 276 0.33 14.66 -4.06
C VAL A 276 -0.74 13.58 -3.98
N VAL A 277 -2.00 13.99 -3.98
CA VAL A 277 -3.16 13.10 -4.07
C VAL A 277 -3.55 12.91 -5.53
N HIS A 278 -3.65 11.66 -5.95
CA HIS A 278 -4.05 11.20 -7.28
C HIS A 278 -5.42 10.51 -7.15
N GLU A 279 -6.48 11.30 -7.22
CA GLU A 279 -7.84 10.79 -7.21
C GLU A 279 -8.21 10.20 -8.59
N VAL A 280 -8.85 9.03 -8.61
CA VAL A 280 -9.41 8.44 -9.83
C VAL A 280 -10.90 8.19 -9.66
N SER A 281 -11.71 8.90 -10.44
CA SER A 281 -13.16 8.85 -10.31
C SER A 281 -13.75 7.48 -10.68
N ALA A 282 -14.87 7.16 -10.05
CA ALA A 282 -15.56 5.88 -10.08
C ALA A 282 -14.73 4.63 -9.68
N MET A 283 -13.55 4.80 -9.10
CA MET A 283 -12.68 3.68 -8.71
C MET A 283 -12.93 3.19 -7.28
N PHE A 284 -12.85 1.88 -7.14
CA PHE A 284 -13.03 1.13 -5.89
C PHE A 284 -11.67 0.74 -5.29
N HIS A 285 -11.67 0.32 -4.03
CA HIS A 285 -10.47 -0.01 -3.28
C HIS A 285 -9.48 -0.94 -4.03
N VAL A 286 -8.22 -0.48 -4.15
CA VAL A 286 -7.06 -1.17 -4.77
C VAL A 286 -7.27 -1.63 -6.23
N TRP A 287 -8.00 -0.85 -7.04
CA TRP A 287 -8.26 -1.16 -8.46
C TRP A 287 -6.98 -1.36 -9.30
N MET A 288 -5.86 -0.72 -8.92
CA MET A 288 -4.59 -0.79 -9.63
C MET A 288 -3.93 -2.18 -9.60
N THR A 289 -4.39 -3.09 -8.75
CA THR A 289 -3.98 -4.50 -8.80
C THR A 289 -4.81 -5.32 -9.79
N ARG A 290 -5.96 -4.82 -10.25
CA ARG A 290 -6.94 -5.57 -11.05
C ARG A 290 -6.70 -5.48 -12.56
N TRP A 291 -7.34 -6.38 -13.30
CA TRP A 291 -7.21 -6.46 -14.77
C TRP A 291 -8.25 -5.59 -15.48
N VAL A 292 -8.30 -4.31 -15.11
CA VAL A 292 -9.19 -3.29 -15.67
C VAL A 292 -8.40 -2.17 -16.35
N PRO A 293 -8.97 -1.44 -17.33
CA PRO A 293 -8.27 -0.36 -18.04
C PRO A 293 -7.68 0.72 -17.13
N GLU A 294 -8.43 1.16 -16.13
CA GLU A 294 -8.03 2.16 -15.13
C GLU A 294 -6.84 1.66 -14.33
N GLY A 295 -6.86 0.39 -13.91
CA GLY A 295 -5.72 -0.23 -13.24
C GLY A 295 -4.49 -0.32 -14.14
N ARG A 296 -4.64 -0.48 -15.46
CA ARG A 296 -3.52 -0.38 -16.41
C ARG A 296 -2.97 1.04 -16.49
N ARG A 297 -3.83 2.06 -16.50
CA ARG A 297 -3.41 3.48 -16.51
C ARG A 297 -2.68 3.85 -15.22
N THR A 298 -3.22 3.52 -14.05
CA THR A 298 -2.58 3.76 -12.76
C THR A 298 -1.22 3.07 -12.67
N ARG A 299 -1.12 1.80 -13.08
CA ARG A 299 0.19 1.11 -13.14
C ARG A 299 1.18 1.75 -14.11
N ARG A 300 0.72 2.44 -15.15
CA ARG A 300 1.61 3.21 -16.05
C ARG A 300 2.12 4.48 -15.36
N ALA A 301 1.25 5.21 -14.66
CA ALA A 301 1.64 6.38 -13.88
C ALA A 301 2.64 6.02 -12.78
N LEU A 302 2.38 4.95 -12.01
CA LEU A 302 3.31 4.45 -10.98
C LEU A 302 4.69 4.10 -11.56
N ARG A 303 4.74 3.50 -12.75
CA ARG A 303 6.00 3.22 -13.43
C ARG A 303 6.76 4.49 -13.81
N GLN A 304 6.06 5.52 -14.27
CA GLN A 304 6.70 6.80 -14.62
C GLN A 304 7.26 7.48 -13.37
N LEU A 305 6.51 7.48 -12.27
CA LEU A 305 6.94 8.02 -10.99
C LEU A 305 8.19 7.31 -10.43
N VAL A 306 8.21 5.97 -10.45
CA VAL A 306 9.38 5.21 -10.00
C VAL A 306 10.58 5.46 -10.90
N ALA A 307 10.39 5.53 -12.22
CA ALA A 307 11.49 5.81 -13.15
C ALA A 307 12.07 7.22 -12.98
N SER A 308 11.23 8.24 -12.72
CA SER A 308 11.70 9.61 -12.50
C SER A 308 12.48 9.74 -11.18
N THR A 309 12.10 8.98 -10.15
CA THR A 309 12.82 8.95 -8.87
C THR A 309 14.26 8.49 -9.05
N GLY A 310 14.50 7.49 -9.90
CA GLY A 310 15.85 7.04 -10.24
C GLY A 310 16.68 8.08 -10.99
N ALA A 311 16.05 8.87 -11.86
CA ALA A 311 16.73 9.88 -12.66
C ALA A 311 17.13 11.12 -11.83
N SER A 312 16.29 11.55 -10.88
CA SER A 312 16.52 12.77 -10.08
C SER A 312 17.68 12.67 -9.08
N LEU A 313 18.22 11.47 -8.82
CA LEU A 313 19.33 11.26 -7.89
C LEU A 313 20.64 10.86 -8.60
N SER A 314 20.59 10.66 -9.92
CA SER A 314 21.76 10.31 -10.75
C SER A 314 22.42 11.54 -11.42
N GLY A 315 21.93 12.75 -11.16
CA GLY A 315 22.45 14.01 -11.70
C GLY A 315 22.56 15.04 -10.61
#